data_AF-Q0N4H8-F1
#
_entry.id   AF-Q0N4H8-F1
#
_cell.length_a   1.000
_cell.length_b   1.000
_cell.length_c   1.000
_cell.angle_alpha   90.00
_cell.angle_beta   90.00
_cell.angle_gamma   90.00
#
_symmetry.space_group_name_H-M   'P 1'
#
loop_
_entity.id
_entity.type
_entity.pdbx_description
1 polymer ?
#
loop_
_entity_poly.entity_id
_entity_poly.type
_entity_poly.pdbx_seq_one_letter_code
_entity_poly.pdbx_strand_id
1 'polypeptide(L)' 'KQKQRPLFGQKQIQRLEEEFVCEKYISKSRRSALAAEIDLTDAQVRTWFQNRRTRWRKEE' A
#
# COMPACT_ATOMS: atom_id res chain seq x y z
N LYS A 1 12.51 20.14 -7.66
CA LYS A 1 11.11 19.75 -7.96
C LYS A 1 10.61 18.86 -6.82
N GLN A 2 9.92 19.42 -5.81
CA GLN A 2 9.25 18.61 -4.80
C GLN A 2 8.20 17.75 -5.52
N LYS A 3 8.41 16.42 -5.58
CA LYS A 3 7.33 15.50 -5.96
C LYS A 3 6.25 15.70 -4.90
N GLN A 4 5.17 16.41 -5.25
CA GLN A 4 3.98 16.48 -4.42
C GLN A 4 3.66 15.06 -4.00
N ARG A 5 3.60 14.81 -2.69
CA ARG A 5 3.25 13.50 -2.17
C ARG A 5 1.85 13.20 -2.70
N PRO A 6 1.65 12.21 -3.58
CA PRO A 6 0.29 11.87 -3.97
C PRO A 6 -0.41 11.36 -2.72
N LEU A 7 -1.44 12.09 -2.29
CA LEU A 7 -2.37 11.60 -1.30
C LEU A 7 -3.14 10.46 -1.98
N PHE A 8 -3.04 9.26 -1.42
CA PHE A 8 -3.82 8.12 -1.91
C PHE A 8 -5.31 8.47 -1.80
N GLY A 9 -6.06 8.27 -2.88
CA GLY A 9 -7.51 8.42 -2.86
C GLY A 9 -8.16 7.41 -1.92
N GLN A 10 -9.36 7.70 -1.43
CA GLN A 10 -10.05 6.83 -0.47
C GLN A 10 -10.25 5.40 -0.98
N LYS A 11 -10.57 5.24 -2.27
CA LYS A 11 -10.67 3.93 -2.93
C LYS A 11 -9.34 3.16 -2.93
N GLN A 12 -8.22 3.88 -3.15
CA GLN A 12 -6.88 3.28 -3.16
C GLN A 12 -6.50 2.83 -1.74
N ILE A 13 -6.78 3.65 -0.72
CA ILE A 13 -6.53 3.31 0.69
C ILE A 13 -7.36 2.11 1.10
N GLN A 14 -8.68 2.13 0.82
CA GLN A 14 -9.57 1.03 1.15
C GLN A 14 -9.05 -0.30 0.59
N ARG A 15 -8.64 -0.32 -0.68
CA ARG A 15 -8.13 -1.54 -1.30
C ARG A 15 -6.80 -2.01 -0.70
N LEU A 16 -5.90 -1.07 -0.37
CA LEU A 16 -4.65 -1.36 0.32
C LEU A 16 -4.89 -1.94 1.72
N GLU A 17 -5.89 -1.43 2.45
CA GLU A 17 -6.27 -1.93 3.77
C GLU A 17 -6.94 -3.30 3.71
N GLU A 18 -7.85 -3.53 2.77
CA GLU A 18 -8.47 -4.84 2.53
C GLU A 18 -7.40 -5.92 2.29
N GLU A 19 -6.44 -5.63 1.40
CA GLU A 19 -5.33 -6.54 1.14
C GLU A 19 -4.42 -6.72 2.36
N PHE A 20 -4.18 -5.66 3.13
CA PHE A 20 -3.39 -5.75 4.35
C PHE A 20 -4.07 -6.57 5.46
N VAL A 21 -5.40 -6.57 5.53
CA VAL A 21 -6.15 -7.43 6.45
C VAL A 21 -5.97 -8.90 6.07
N CYS A 22 -6.03 -9.20 4.77
CA CYS A 22 -5.82 -10.55 4.24
C CYS A 22 -4.36 -11.03 4.41
N GLU A 23 -3.37 -10.21 4.02
CA GLU A 23 -1.96 -10.56 4.03
C GLU A 23 -1.09 -9.37 4.45
N LYS A 24 -0.46 -9.45 5.64
CA LYS A 24 0.43 -8.38 6.16
C LYS A 24 1.70 -8.18 5.33
N TYR A 25 2.07 -9.19 4.54
CA TYR A 25 3.29 -9.26 3.74
C TYR A 25 3.01 -9.75 2.32
N ILE A 26 2.64 -8.84 1.43
CA ILE A 26 2.35 -9.19 0.05
C ILE A 26 3.59 -9.59 -0.78
N SER A 27 3.43 -10.64 -1.57
CA SER A 27 4.42 -11.10 -2.55
C SER A 27 4.64 -10.07 -3.67
N LYS A 28 5.76 -10.18 -4.41
CA LYS A 28 6.07 -9.29 -5.55
C LYS A 28 4.97 -9.33 -6.62
N SER A 29 4.49 -10.53 -6.96
CA SER A 29 3.43 -10.72 -7.95
C SER A 29 2.12 -10.07 -7.50
N ARG A 30 1.71 -10.27 -6.24
CA ARG A 30 0.49 -9.66 -5.70
C ARG A 30 0.61 -8.14 -5.65
N ARG A 31 1.78 -7.62 -5.26
CA ARG A 31 2.05 -6.18 -5.25
C ARG A 31 1.92 -5.54 -6.62
N SER A 32 2.51 -6.14 -7.65
CA SER A 32 2.42 -5.61 -9.01
C SER A 32 0.98 -5.67 -9.55
N ALA A 33 0.22 -6.72 -9.24
CA ALA A 33 -1.19 -6.81 -9.59
C ALA A 33 -2.04 -5.75 -8.88
N LEU A 34 -1.85 -5.58 -7.58
CA LEU A 34 -2.55 -4.56 -6.78
C LEU A 34 -2.21 -3.16 -7.28
N ALA A 35 -0.94 -2.87 -7.55
CA ALA A 35 -0.49 -1.60 -8.09
C ALA A 35 -1.22 -1.25 -9.41
N ALA A 36 -1.37 -2.22 -10.32
CA ALA A 36 -2.12 -2.03 -11.56
C ALA A 36 -3.63 -1.83 -11.33
N GLU A 37 -4.22 -2.48 -10.34
CA GLU A 37 -5.66 -2.40 -10.04
C GLU A 37 -6.09 -1.03 -9.50
N ILE A 38 -5.22 -0.35 -8.75
CA ILE A 38 -5.54 0.94 -8.10
C ILE A 38 -4.71 2.12 -8.64
N ASP A 39 -4.13 1.97 -9.84
CA ASP A 39 -3.32 3.00 -10.51
C ASP A 39 -2.19 3.56 -9.61
N LEU A 40 -1.45 2.66 -8.97
CA LEU A 40 -0.26 2.98 -8.19
C LEU A 40 0.98 2.29 -8.76
N THR A 41 2.15 2.73 -8.31
CA THR A 41 3.42 2.06 -8.62
C THR A 41 3.77 1.00 -7.57
N ASP A 42 4.51 -0.04 -7.98
CA ASP A 42 5.03 -1.08 -7.06
C ASP A 42 5.76 -0.46 -5.85
N ALA A 43 6.51 0.62 -6.08
CA ALA A 43 7.22 1.35 -5.03
C ALA A 43 6.27 2.03 -4.04
N GLN A 44 5.16 2.60 -4.50
CA GLN A 44 4.14 3.21 -3.63
C GLN A 44 3.44 2.16 -2.78
N VAL A 45 3.01 1.05 -3.39
CA VAL A 45 2.38 -0.06 -2.66
C VAL A 45 3.37 -0.65 -1.64
N ARG A 46 4.63 -0.86 -2.03
CA ARG A 46 5.70 -1.34 -1.12
C ARG A 46 5.87 -0.42 0.09
N THR A 47 5.96 0.89 -0.16
CA THR A 47 6.17 1.91 0.88
C THR A 47 4.95 1.98 1.80
N TRP A 48 3.74 1.92 1.24
CA TRP A 48 2.51 1.91 2.02
C TRP A 48 2.46 0.68 2.94
N PHE A 49 2.71 -0.53 2.42
CA PHE A 49 2.73 -1.75 3.24
C PHE A 49 3.80 -1.70 4.33
N GLN A 50 4.97 -1.14 4.03
CA GLN A 50 6.03 -0.94 5.03
C GLN A 50 5.61 0.02 6.14
N ASN A 51 5.01 1.16 5.79
CA ASN A 51 4.49 2.13 6.75
C ASN A 51 3.32 1.56 7.56
N ARG A 52 2.41 0.82 6.91
CA ARG A 52 1.26 0.20 7.57
C ARG A 52 1.70 -0.83 8.60
N ARG A 53 2.71 -1.67 8.30
CA ARG A 53 3.31 -2.60 9.27
C ARG A 53 3.99 -1.89 10.45
N THR A 54 4.65 -0.77 10.21
CA THR A 54 5.27 0.02 11.28
C THR A 54 4.21 0.60 12.22
N ARG A 55 3.07 1.07 11.68
CA ARG A 55 1.93 1.48 12.51
C ARG A 55 1.32 0.31 13.27
N TRP A 56 1.03 -0.79 12.57
CA TRP A 56 0.48 -1.99 13.19
C TRP A 56 1.33 -2.49 14.37
N ARG A 57 2.65 -2.58 14.23
CA ARG A 57 3.57 -2.97 15.32
C ARG A 57 3.69 -1.95 16.47
N LYS A 58 3.26 -0.70 16.27
CA LYS A 58 3.22 0.33 17.32
C LYS A 58 1.86 0.43 18.00
N GLU A 59 0.82 -0.07 17.34
CA GLU A 59 -0.55 -0.13 17.85
C GLU A 59 -0.85 -1.47 18.54
N GLU A 60 0.03 -2.48 18.39
CA GLU A 60 0.23 -3.58 19.35
C GLU A 60 1.12 -3.14 20.50
#